data_AF-A0A924LNU3-F1
#
_entry.id   AF-A0A924LNU3-F1
#
_cell.length_a   1.000
_cell.length_b   1.000
_cell.length_c   1.000
_cell.angle_alpha   90.00
_cell.angle_beta   90.00
_cell.angle_gamma   90.00
#
_symmetry.space_group_name_H-M   'P 1'
#
loop_
_entity.id
_entity.type
_entity.pdbx_description
1 polymer ?
#
loop_
_entity_poly.entity_id
_entity_poly.type
_entity_poly.pdbx_seq_one_letter_code
_entity_poly.pdbx_strand_id
1 'polypeptide(L)'
;TRRLLALHPQASVLMLTVAEDVDGVARAISAGARGYVVTDASRGELAAIVVQAITDAAWRRQAAPVSVGAVTAAQPALTEREQQVLTGMSRGRSNAEIGKELYLSEDTVKTHARRLFRKLGAADRAQAVAVGYRWGMVH
;
A
#
# COMPACT_ATOMS: atom_id res chain seq x y z
N THR A 1 4.23 25.30 1.58
CA THR A 1 5.55 24.66 1.43
C THR A 1 6.70 25.65 1.38
N ARG A 2 6.73 26.57 0.42
CA ARG A 2 7.84 27.54 0.23
C ARG A 2 8.28 28.31 1.49
N ARG A 3 7.33 28.84 2.28
CA ARG A 3 7.62 29.55 3.53
C ARG A 3 8.24 28.66 4.62
N LEU A 4 7.86 27.38 4.67
CA LEU A 4 8.36 26.43 5.67
C LEU A 4 9.80 26.00 5.35
N LEU A 5 10.10 25.72 4.08
CA LEU A 5 11.45 25.38 3.64
C LEU A 5 12.44 26.55 3.75
N ALA A 6 11.96 27.79 3.61
CA ALA A 6 12.78 28.98 3.84
C ALA A 6 13.25 29.11 5.30
N LEU A 7 12.44 28.66 6.26
CA LEU A 7 12.74 28.68 7.69
C LEU A 7 13.45 27.41 8.16
N HIS A 8 13.16 26.27 7.54
CA HIS A 8 13.70 24.97 7.87
C HIS A 8 14.11 24.21 6.61
N PRO A 9 15.33 24.46 6.08
CA PRO A 9 15.80 23.87 4.82
C PRO A 9 15.88 22.33 4.83
N GLN A 10 15.97 21.74 6.03
CA GLN A 10 16.06 20.29 6.24
C GLN A 10 14.69 19.62 6.42
N ALA A 11 13.61 20.39 6.53
CA ALA A 11 12.28 19.84 6.72
C ALA A 11 11.83 19.03 5.49
N SER A 12 11.24 17.86 5.73
CA SER A 12 10.58 17.07 4.68
C SER A 12 9.10 17.38 4.69
N VAL A 13 8.56 17.83 3.54
CA VAL A 13 7.14 18.19 3.41
C VAL A 13 6.45 17.19 2.49
N LEU A 14 5.37 16.61 3.01
CA LEU A 14 4.49 15.67 2.32
C LEU A 14 3.08 16.28 2.30
N MET A 15 2.45 16.35 1.14
CA MET A 15 1.08 16.84 1.02
C MET A 15 0.08 15.73 1.35
N LEU A 16 -0.97 16.03 2.11
CA LEU A 16 -2.13 15.14 2.25
C LEU A 16 -3.27 15.72 1.41
N THR A 17 -3.89 14.95 0.53
CA THR A 17 -4.92 15.43 -0.39
C THR A 17 -6.08 14.46 -0.52
N VAL A 18 -7.30 14.95 -0.70
CA VAL A 18 -8.40 14.11 -1.19
C VAL A 18 -8.11 13.65 -2.61
N ALA A 19 -8.54 12.44 -2.97
CA ALA A 19 -8.40 11.92 -4.32
C ALA A 19 -9.05 12.94 -5.28
N GLU A 20 -8.38 13.25 -6.40
CA GLU A 20 -8.79 14.17 -7.48
C GLU A 20 -8.10 15.57 -7.53
N ASP A 21 -7.33 16.02 -6.53
CA ASP A 21 -6.65 17.34 -6.61
C ASP A 21 -5.28 17.31 -7.32
N VAL A 22 -5.30 17.02 -8.62
CA VAL A 22 -4.08 16.96 -9.47
C VAL A 22 -3.36 18.31 -9.53
N ASP A 23 -4.11 19.42 -9.62
CA ASP A 23 -3.54 20.76 -9.68
C ASP A 23 -2.92 21.19 -8.35
N GLY A 24 -3.52 20.80 -7.21
CA GLY A 24 -2.95 21.00 -5.88
C GLY A 24 -1.65 20.24 -5.68
N VAL A 25 -1.58 18.99 -6.14
CA VAL A 25 -0.35 18.19 -6.13
C VAL A 25 0.75 18.87 -6.94
N ALA A 26 0.44 19.31 -8.17
CA ALA A 26 1.41 20.00 -9.02
C ALA A 26 1.95 21.28 -8.35
N ARG A 27 1.06 22.11 -7.79
CA ARG A 27 1.44 23.33 -7.06
C ARG A 27 2.29 23.03 -5.82
N ALA A 28 1.97 21.97 -5.07
CA ALA A 28 2.71 21.59 -3.88
C ALA A 28 4.13 21.13 -4.22
N ILE A 29 4.28 20.32 -5.28
CA ILE A 29 5.57 19.87 -5.80
C ILE A 29 6.41 21.08 -6.26
N SER A 30 5.85 21.99 -7.08
CA SER A 30 6.55 23.21 -7.50
C SER A 30 6.92 24.14 -6.34
N ALA A 31 6.25 24.01 -5.19
CA ALA A 31 6.55 24.75 -3.98
C ALA A 31 7.57 24.05 -3.05
N GLY A 32 8.09 22.88 -3.45
CA GLY A 32 9.12 22.11 -2.73
C GLY A 32 8.61 20.92 -1.91
N ALA A 33 7.35 20.49 -2.10
CA ALA A 33 6.88 19.25 -1.48
C ALA A 33 7.61 18.06 -2.12
N ARG A 34 7.98 17.09 -1.28
CA ARG A 34 8.73 15.90 -1.74
C ARG A 34 7.83 14.77 -2.20
N GLY A 35 6.55 14.81 -1.84
CA GLY A 35 5.52 13.87 -2.30
C GLY A 35 4.13 14.26 -1.78
N TYR A 36 3.13 13.44 -2.11
CA TYR A 36 1.76 13.59 -1.63
C TYR A 36 1.17 12.23 -1.20
N VAL A 37 0.09 12.27 -0.42
CA VAL A 37 -0.64 11.12 0.11
C VAL A 37 -2.12 11.40 0.01
N VAL A 38 -2.88 10.40 -0.44
CA VAL A 38 -4.34 10.51 -0.54
C VAL A 38 -4.97 10.31 0.84
N THR A 39 -5.99 11.08 1.19
CA THR A 39 -6.62 11.12 2.52
C THR A 39 -7.37 9.83 2.89
N ASP A 40 -7.58 8.90 1.96
CA ASP A 40 -8.11 7.57 2.25
C ASP A 40 -7.04 6.61 2.81
N ALA A 41 -5.77 7.05 2.87
CA ALA A 41 -4.69 6.26 3.41
C ALA A 41 -4.96 5.85 4.87
N SER A 42 -4.89 4.55 5.12
CA SER A 42 -5.00 3.99 6.47
C SER A 42 -3.87 4.51 7.38
N ARG A 43 -4.08 4.45 8.71
CA ARG A 43 -3.04 4.83 9.70
C ARG A 43 -1.72 4.09 9.48
N GLY A 44 -1.77 2.83 9.05
CA GLY A 44 -0.58 2.03 8.73
C GLY A 44 0.16 2.51 7.49
N GLU A 45 -0.56 3.00 6.48
CA GLU A 45 0.04 3.58 5.28
C GLU A 45 0.68 4.93 5.56
N LEU A 46 -0.01 5.78 6.34
CA LEU A 46 0.58 7.02 6.83
C LEU A 46 1.88 6.75 7.60
N ALA A 47 1.88 5.75 8.49
CA ALA A 47 3.08 5.36 9.23
C ALA A 47 4.19 4.86 8.30
N ALA A 48 3.88 4.00 7.32
CA ALA A 48 4.86 3.48 6.37
C ALA A 48 5.46 4.59 5.50
N ILE A 49 4.65 5.52 5.01
CA ILE A 49 5.09 6.64 4.19
C ILE A 49 5.96 7.60 5.00
N VAL A 50 5.59 7.88 6.26
CA VAL A 50 6.41 8.68 7.17
C VAL A 50 7.76 8.00 7.44
N VAL A 51 7.77 6.70 7.73
CA VAL A 51 9.00 5.93 7.95
C VAL A 51 9.88 5.96 6.69
N GLN A 52 9.30 5.78 5.50
CA GLN A 52 10.04 5.82 4.24
C GLN A 52 10.61 7.22 3.95
N ALA A 53 9.84 8.28 4.17
CA ALA A 53 10.30 9.66 4.01
C ALA A 53 11.47 10.02 4.96
N ILE A 54 11.52 9.41 6.15
CA ILE A 54 12.60 9.61 7.13
C ILE A 54 13.81 8.73 6.80
N THR A 55 13.59 7.46 6.44
CA THR A 55 14.66 6.46 6.25
C THR A 55 15.35 6.54 4.90
N ASP A 56 14.65 6.93 3.84
CA ASP A 56 15.22 6.97 2.50
C ASP A 56 16.20 8.15 2.34
N ALA A 57 17.48 7.82 2.26
CA ALA A 57 18.54 8.80 2.01
C ALA A 57 18.46 9.40 0.59
N ALA A 58 17.76 8.75 -0.35
CA ALA A 58 17.47 9.29 -1.67
C ALA A 58 16.45 10.43 -1.59
N TRP A 59 15.45 10.32 -0.71
CA TRP A 59 14.48 11.39 -0.41
C TRP A 59 15.17 12.65 0.14
N ARG A 60 16.26 12.47 0.89
CA ARG A 60 17.08 13.58 1.43
C ARG A 60 18.00 14.24 0.42
N ARG A 61 18.36 13.55 -0.67
CA ARG A 61 19.37 14.02 -1.65
C ARG A 61 18.84 14.32 -3.04
N GLN A 62 17.62 13.91 -3.39
CA GLN A 62 17.05 14.17 -4.71
C GLN A 62 15.94 15.23 -4.62
N ALA A 63 16.16 16.36 -5.29
CA ALA A 63 15.14 17.33 -5.67
C ALA A 63 14.27 16.83 -6.84
N ALA A 64 14.16 15.51 -7.00
CA ALA A 64 13.30 14.89 -8.00
C ALA A 64 11.97 14.52 -7.33
N PRO A 65 10.82 14.87 -7.94
CA PRO A 65 9.53 14.55 -7.38
C PRO A 65 9.38 13.03 -7.30
N VAL A 66 9.31 12.51 -6.08
CA VAL A 66 8.86 11.14 -5.88
C VAL A 66 7.35 11.19 -5.90
N SER A 67 6.78 10.84 -7.05
CA SER A 67 5.37 10.49 -7.14
C SER A 67 5.15 9.25 -6.29
N VAL A 68 4.84 9.44 -5.01
CA VAL A 68 4.12 8.44 -4.21
C VAL A 68 2.64 8.52 -4.58
N GLY A 69 2.36 8.62 -5.88
CA GLY A 69 1.06 8.20 -6.38
C GLY A 69 0.96 6.72 -6.12
N ALA A 70 -0.25 6.25 -5.84
CA ALA A 70 -0.60 4.84 -5.88
C ALA A 70 0.30 4.17 -6.92
N VAL A 71 1.11 3.22 -6.50
CA VAL A 71 1.60 2.24 -7.45
C VAL A 71 0.30 1.67 -7.98
N THR A 72 -0.18 2.17 -9.12
CA THR A 72 -1.13 1.50 -9.97
C THR A 72 -0.36 0.33 -10.56
N ALA A 73 0.19 -0.53 -9.70
CA ALA A 73 0.38 -1.92 -10.00
C ALA A 73 -1.03 -2.33 -10.37
N ALA A 74 -1.28 -2.59 -11.64
CA ALA A 74 -2.56 -3.09 -12.09
C ALA A 74 -3.05 -4.11 -11.04
N GLN A 75 -4.25 -3.87 -10.49
CA GLN A 75 -4.77 -4.64 -9.37
C GLN A 75 -4.47 -6.12 -9.65
N PRO A 76 -3.73 -6.83 -8.79
CA PRO A 76 -3.28 -8.17 -9.10
C PRO A 76 -4.49 -9.02 -9.49
N ALA A 77 -4.47 -9.56 -10.71
CA ALA A 77 -5.57 -10.39 -11.20
C ALA A 77 -5.58 -11.72 -10.42
N LEU A 78 -6.33 -11.75 -9.32
CA LEU A 78 -6.57 -12.93 -8.53
C LEU A 78 -7.61 -13.81 -9.22
N THR A 79 -7.36 -15.12 -9.19
CA THR A 79 -8.40 -16.10 -9.52
C THR A 79 -9.45 -16.13 -8.42
N GLU A 80 -10.64 -16.63 -8.74
CA GLU A 80 -11.72 -16.79 -7.77
C GLU A 80 -11.26 -17.56 -6.51
N ARG A 81 -10.48 -18.64 -6.69
CA ARG A 81 -9.92 -19.41 -5.58
C ARG A 81 -8.92 -18.63 -4.74
N GLU A 82 -8.05 -17.83 -5.35
CA GLU A 82 -7.12 -16.96 -4.62
C GLU A 82 -7.85 -15.87 -3.84
N GLN A 83 -8.93 -15.31 -4.40
CA GLN A 83 -9.79 -14.34 -3.74
C GLN A 83 -10.54 -14.94 -2.54
N GLN A 84 -11.09 -16.16 -2.70
CA GLN A 84 -11.73 -16.91 -1.61
C GLN A 84 -10.75 -17.20 -0.47
N VAL A 85 -9.52 -17.62 -0.81
CA VAL A 85 -8.44 -17.85 0.17
C VAL A 85 -8.06 -16.55 0.88
N LEU A 86 -7.88 -15.44 0.16
CA LEU A 86 -7.60 -14.13 0.75
C LEU A 86 -8.71 -13.67 1.71
N THR A 87 -9.97 -13.89 1.34
CA THR A 87 -11.14 -13.58 2.17
C THR A 87 -11.14 -14.42 3.44
N GLY A 88 -10.91 -15.74 3.34
CA GLY A 88 -10.76 -16.60 4.50
C GLY A 88 -9.61 -16.16 5.41
N MET A 89 -8.50 -15.71 4.82
CA MET A 89 -7.35 -15.21 5.57
C MET A 89 -7.68 -13.94 6.36
N SER A 90 -8.39 -12.99 5.73
CA SER A 90 -8.81 -11.72 6.34
C SER A 90 -9.72 -11.89 7.55
N ARG A 91 -10.51 -12.98 7.58
CA ARG A 91 -11.40 -13.37 8.68
C ARG A 91 -10.68 -14.16 9.80
N GLY A 92 -9.36 -14.29 9.74
CA GLY A 92 -8.57 -14.99 10.76
C GLY A 92 -8.58 -16.52 10.67
N ARG A 93 -9.16 -17.12 9.61
CA ARG A 93 -9.28 -18.58 9.49
C ARG A 93 -7.97 -19.26 9.14
N SER A 94 -7.66 -20.39 9.77
CA SER A 94 -6.54 -21.26 9.42
C SER A 94 -6.73 -21.89 8.03
N ASN A 95 -5.64 -22.41 7.43
CA ASN A 95 -5.73 -23.08 6.14
C ASN A 95 -6.65 -24.32 6.15
N ALA A 96 -6.74 -25.00 7.30
CA ALA A 96 -7.64 -26.14 7.48
C ALA A 96 -9.11 -25.71 7.51
N GLU A 97 -9.43 -24.60 8.17
CA GLU A 97 -10.79 -24.02 8.18
C GLU A 97 -11.19 -23.50 6.80
N ILE A 98 -10.28 -22.80 6.11
CA ILE A 98 -10.50 -22.35 4.73
C ILE A 98 -10.73 -23.56 3.81
N GLY A 99 -9.96 -24.64 3.98
CA GLY A 99 -10.14 -25.88 3.22
C GLY A 99 -11.51 -26.50 3.41
N LYS A 100 -11.99 -26.57 4.67
CA LYS A 100 -13.34 -27.08 4.99
C LYS A 100 -14.43 -26.25 4.31
N GLU A 101 -14.33 -24.93 4.34
CA GLU A 101 -15.34 -24.04 3.73
C GLU A 101 -15.33 -24.11 2.19
N LEU A 102 -14.17 -24.30 1.58
CA LEU A 102 -14.02 -24.33 0.12
C LEU A 102 -14.09 -25.75 -0.47
N TYR A 103 -14.30 -26.77 0.35
CA TYR A 103 -14.23 -28.19 -0.01
C TYR A 103 -12.88 -28.59 -0.64
N LEU A 104 -11.79 -28.13 -0.03
CA LEU A 104 -10.40 -28.37 -0.44
C LEU A 104 -9.56 -28.97 0.69
N SER A 105 -8.49 -29.71 0.34
CA SER A 105 -7.49 -30.10 1.32
C SER A 105 -6.65 -28.90 1.78
N GLU A 106 -6.12 -28.96 3.00
CA GLU A 106 -5.26 -27.91 3.55
C GLU A 106 -4.05 -27.62 2.64
N ASP A 107 -3.44 -28.66 2.06
CA ASP A 107 -2.30 -28.51 1.14
C ASP A 107 -2.68 -27.84 -0.19
N THR A 108 -3.92 -28.03 -0.65
CA THR A 108 -4.45 -27.29 -1.80
C THR A 108 -4.60 -25.81 -1.47
N VAL A 109 -5.09 -25.48 -0.26
CA VAL A 109 -5.16 -24.08 0.22
C VAL A 109 -3.76 -23.46 0.32
N LYS A 110 -2.75 -24.18 0.84
CA LYS A 110 -1.35 -23.72 0.86
C LYS A 110 -0.82 -23.43 -0.54
N THR A 111 -1.20 -24.23 -1.53
CA THR A 111 -0.81 -24.03 -2.92
C THR A 111 -1.40 -22.74 -3.50
N HIS A 112 -2.70 -22.49 -3.25
CA HIS A 112 -3.34 -21.23 -3.62
C HIS A 112 -2.73 -20.03 -2.88
N ALA A 113 -2.44 -20.16 -1.58
CA ALA A 113 -1.80 -19.13 -0.77
C ALA A 113 -0.44 -18.70 -1.32
N ARG A 114 0.42 -19.65 -1.72
CA ARG A 114 1.73 -19.32 -2.32
C ARG A 114 1.60 -18.54 -3.63
N ARG A 115 0.64 -18.92 -4.48
CA ARG A 115 0.38 -18.22 -5.75
C ARG A 115 -0.18 -16.82 -5.50
N LEU A 116 -1.14 -16.70 -4.57
CA LEU A 116 -1.68 -15.44 -4.08
C LEU A 116 -0.57 -14.51 -3.58
N PHE A 117 0.30 -14.99 -2.67
CA PHE A 117 1.38 -14.19 -2.10
C PHE A 117 2.34 -13.67 -3.17
N ARG A 118 2.72 -14.53 -4.12
CA ARG A 118 3.54 -14.12 -5.27
C ARG A 118 2.86 -13.05 -6.13
N LYS A 119 1.55 -13.18 -6.40
CA LYS A 119 0.78 -12.18 -7.16
C LYS A 119 0.64 -10.85 -6.43
N LEU A 120 0.49 -10.89 -5.11
CA LEU A 120 0.36 -9.71 -4.26
C LEU A 120 1.71 -9.07 -3.86
N GLY A 121 2.84 -9.71 -4.19
CA GLY A 121 4.15 -9.29 -3.70
C GLY A 121 4.28 -9.38 -2.17
N ALA A 122 3.53 -10.29 -1.54
CA ALA A 122 3.51 -10.47 -0.09
C ALA A 122 4.50 -11.57 0.34
N ALA A 123 5.26 -11.30 1.41
CA ALA A 123 6.17 -12.25 2.04
C ALA A 123 5.44 -13.23 2.97
N ASP A 124 4.33 -12.80 3.56
CA ASP A 124 3.56 -13.59 4.50
C ASP A 124 2.05 -13.29 4.44
N ARG A 125 1.29 -14.01 5.27
CA ARG A 125 -0.15 -13.91 5.40
C ARG A 125 -0.62 -12.51 5.84
N ALA A 126 0.06 -11.90 6.80
CA ALA A 126 -0.34 -10.60 7.32
C ALA A 126 -0.18 -9.52 6.24
N GLN A 127 0.94 -9.57 5.52
CA GLN A 127 1.19 -8.69 4.39
C GLN A 127 0.17 -8.90 3.27
N ALA A 128 -0.18 -10.15 2.95
CA ALA A 128 -1.18 -10.45 1.92
C ALA A 128 -2.56 -9.89 2.26
N VAL A 129 -3.01 -10.03 3.52
CA VAL A 129 -4.28 -9.47 4.00
C VAL A 129 -4.25 -7.94 3.99
N ALA A 130 -3.14 -7.32 4.42
CA ALA A 130 -2.99 -5.86 4.38
C ALA A 130 -3.06 -5.30 2.94
N VAL A 131 -2.45 -6.02 1.98
CA VAL A 131 -2.60 -5.70 0.54
C VAL A 131 -4.06 -5.90 0.11
N GLY A 132 -4.72 -6.98 0.51
CA GLY A 132 -6.13 -7.20 0.21
C GLY A 132 -7.05 -6.06 0.65
N TYR A 133 -6.88 -5.54 1.87
CA TYR A 133 -7.63 -4.37 2.36
C TYR A 133 -7.30 -3.09 1.57
N ARG A 134 -6.03 -2.84 1.29
CA ARG A 134 -5.56 -1.68 0.51
C ARG A 134 -6.21 -1.61 -0.88
N TRP A 135 -6.34 -2.77 -1.54
CA TRP A 135 -6.90 -2.87 -2.89
C TRP A 135 -8.42 -3.09 -2.91
N GLY A 136 -9.10 -3.03 -1.77
CA GLY A 136 -10.55 -3.27 -1.67
C GLY A 136 -10.98 -4.68 -2.07
N MET A 137 -10.07 -5.66 -2.01
CA MET A 137 -10.37 -7.06 -2.32
C MET A 137 -11.07 -7.77 -1.15
N VAL A 138 -10.87 -7.28 0.07
CA VAL A 138 -11.48 -7.80 1.31
C VAL A 138 -11.87 -6.64 2.22
N HIS A 139 -12.88 -6.84 3.07
CA HIS A 139 -13.50 -5.85 3.95
C HIS A 139 -13.76 -6.43 5.33
#